data_AF-A0A925ZCS5-F1
#
_entry.id   AF-A0A925ZCS5-F1
#
_cell.length_a   1.000
_cell.length_b   1.000
_cell.length_c   1.000
_cell.angle_alpha   90.00
_cell.angle_beta   90.00
_cell.angle_gamma   90.00
#
_symmetry.space_group_name_H-M   'P 1'
#
loop_
_entity.id
_entity.type
_entity.pdbx_description
1 polymer ?
#
loop_
_entity_poly.entity_id
_entity_poly.type
_entity_poly.pdbx_seq_one_letter_code
_entity_poly.pdbx_strand_id
1 'polypeptide(L)'
;NGMAPLIPLGSTGTLALGKAALPWQVVGYAERCEIPESDEDEQTFWREYLLYHRNEGFAFIVDADDGWSWTMPLTGVPERAGSGVKHEGVVYRKLYDYTGMVTYVLGEFYWQVTQNQRTANTDYQGTGSAAAKRLNREQTGSGEQQEVVWSGGEALSSDTVMTAFRLAPDQRAAMQRDATPTSLGGGSLLAKIFFWGFVIVVVLMLFRCGSGGGGSGRNCDDARATFGAASSEYQNCLNSNRSGGGYGTSGGAFGGYSTGGGGHK
;
A
#
# COMPACT_ATOMS: atom_id res chain seq x y z
N ASN A 1 -23.34 -3.67 -4.66
CA ASN A 1 -23.17 -3.41 -6.12
C ASN A 1 -23.63 -4.54 -7.05
N GLY A 2 -23.91 -5.76 -6.59
CA GLY A 2 -24.59 -6.79 -7.40
C GLY A 2 -23.77 -7.32 -8.59
N MET A 3 -22.44 -7.20 -8.52
CA MET A 3 -21.53 -7.62 -9.59
C MET A 3 -21.47 -9.15 -9.70
N ALA A 4 -21.07 -9.63 -10.89
CA ALA A 4 -20.84 -11.06 -11.11
C ALA A 4 -19.73 -11.60 -10.17
N PRO A 5 -19.90 -12.81 -9.58
CA PRO A 5 -18.87 -13.43 -8.76
C PRO A 5 -17.56 -13.63 -9.53
N LEU A 6 -16.41 -13.30 -8.92
CA LEU A 6 -15.09 -13.50 -9.56
C LEU A 6 -14.72 -14.99 -9.67
N ILE A 7 -15.16 -15.80 -8.71
CA ILE A 7 -15.10 -17.25 -8.74
C ILE A 7 -16.48 -17.77 -9.16
N PRO A 8 -16.64 -18.49 -10.29
CA PRO A 8 -17.94 -18.96 -10.75
C PRO A 8 -18.60 -19.96 -9.79
N LEU A 9 -19.91 -19.82 -9.57
CA LEU A 9 -20.71 -20.83 -8.87
C LEU A 9 -20.67 -22.19 -9.60
N GLY A 10 -20.71 -23.28 -8.84
CA GLY A 10 -20.57 -24.65 -9.32
C GLY A 10 -19.12 -25.06 -9.62
N SER A 11 -18.17 -24.13 -9.73
CA SER A 11 -16.75 -24.44 -9.94
C SER A 11 -16.15 -25.17 -8.74
N THR A 12 -15.12 -25.99 -8.97
CA THR A 12 -14.42 -26.75 -7.93
C THR A 12 -12.94 -26.45 -7.97
N GLY A 13 -12.37 -26.03 -6.84
CA GLY A 13 -10.95 -25.69 -6.69
C GLY A 13 -10.28 -26.46 -5.55
N THR A 14 -8.98 -26.69 -5.66
CA THR A 14 -8.23 -27.47 -4.64
C THR A 14 -7.54 -26.54 -3.65
N LEU A 15 -7.93 -26.58 -2.37
CA LEU A 15 -7.45 -25.67 -1.33
C LEU A 15 -7.09 -26.39 -0.03
N ALA A 16 -6.00 -25.94 0.61
CA ALA A 16 -5.55 -26.37 1.93
C ALA A 16 -6.06 -25.40 3.01
N LEU A 17 -7.24 -25.68 3.55
CA LEU A 17 -7.92 -24.82 4.54
C LEU A 17 -7.66 -25.36 5.96
N GLY A 18 -6.51 -24.98 6.53
CA GLY A 18 -6.03 -25.44 7.85
C GLY A 18 -5.64 -26.93 7.93
N LYS A 19 -5.78 -27.66 6.83
CA LYS A 19 -5.52 -29.11 6.71
C LYS A 19 -4.96 -29.45 5.32
N ALA A 20 -4.86 -30.73 4.97
CA ALA A 20 -4.46 -31.16 3.63
C ALA A 20 -5.32 -30.53 2.51
N ALA A 21 -4.76 -30.42 1.31
CA ALA A 21 -5.45 -29.81 0.17
C ALA A 21 -6.61 -30.69 -0.32
N LEU A 22 -7.83 -30.12 -0.38
CA LEU A 22 -9.06 -30.84 -0.71
C LEU A 22 -9.85 -30.12 -1.82
N PRO A 23 -10.72 -30.82 -2.57
CA PRO A 23 -11.54 -30.24 -3.63
C PRO A 23 -12.80 -29.59 -3.05
N TRP A 24 -12.87 -28.26 -3.07
CA TRP A 24 -14.00 -27.48 -2.58
C TRP A 24 -14.82 -26.94 -3.74
N GLN A 25 -16.14 -27.19 -3.73
CA GLN A 25 -17.06 -26.64 -4.71
C GLN A 25 -17.65 -25.32 -4.21
N VAL A 26 -17.66 -24.28 -5.04
CA VAL A 26 -18.38 -23.03 -4.76
C VAL A 26 -19.88 -23.28 -4.98
N VAL A 27 -20.69 -23.20 -3.93
CA VAL A 27 -22.14 -23.43 -4.00
C VAL A 27 -22.97 -22.17 -3.78
N GLY A 28 -22.44 -21.18 -3.05
CA GLY A 28 -23.11 -19.91 -2.76
C GLY A 28 -22.17 -18.71 -2.87
N TYR A 29 -22.76 -17.53 -3.03
CA TYR A 29 -22.08 -16.24 -3.07
C TYR A 29 -22.94 -15.16 -2.41
N ALA A 30 -22.34 -14.31 -1.58
CA ALA A 30 -22.96 -13.11 -1.06
C ALA A 30 -22.04 -11.90 -1.26
N GLU A 31 -22.62 -10.75 -1.59
CA GLU A 31 -21.95 -9.44 -1.48
C GLU A 31 -22.54 -8.70 -0.28
N ARG A 32 -21.67 -8.40 0.68
CA ARG A 32 -21.99 -7.68 1.92
C ARG A 32 -21.28 -6.33 1.90
N CYS A 33 -21.82 -5.38 2.65
CA CYS A 33 -21.23 -4.05 2.82
C CYS A 33 -21.19 -3.65 4.28
N GLU A 34 -20.29 -2.73 4.59
CA GLU A 34 -20.35 -1.98 5.84
C GLU A 34 -21.48 -0.95 5.75
N ILE A 35 -22.13 -0.67 6.87
CA ILE A 35 -23.07 0.45 6.98
C ILE A 35 -22.26 1.66 7.49
N PRO A 36 -22.15 2.75 6.70
CA PRO A 36 -21.51 4.00 7.12
C PRO A 36 -21.97 4.49 8.49
N GLU A 37 -21.06 5.08 9.28
CA GLU A 37 -21.43 5.78 10.51
C GLU A 37 -22.08 7.14 10.23
N SER A 38 -21.74 7.77 9.10
CA SER A 38 -22.39 8.98 8.58
C SER A 38 -22.72 8.89 7.08
N ASP A 39 -23.61 9.75 6.59
CA ASP A 39 -23.94 9.84 5.16
C ASP A 39 -22.78 10.40 4.29
N GLU A 40 -21.65 10.80 4.90
CA GLU A 40 -20.44 11.28 4.22
C GLU A 40 -19.37 10.19 4.01
N ASP A 41 -19.46 9.03 4.68
CA ASP A 41 -18.45 7.96 4.60
C ASP A 41 -18.70 7.02 3.41
N GLU A 42 -17.61 6.57 2.76
CA GLU A 42 -17.69 5.62 1.65
C GLU A 42 -18.07 4.21 2.11
N GLN A 43 -19.01 3.56 1.41
CA GLN A 43 -19.45 2.20 1.73
C GLN A 43 -18.43 1.14 1.28
N THR A 44 -17.72 0.56 2.23
CA THR A 44 -16.86 -0.62 2.03
C THR A 44 -17.69 -1.85 1.66
N PHE A 45 -17.20 -2.70 0.77
CA PHE A 45 -17.87 -3.94 0.34
C PHE A 45 -16.91 -5.13 0.37
N TRP A 46 -17.39 -6.28 0.84
CA TRP A 46 -16.70 -7.57 0.71
C TRP A 46 -17.60 -8.64 0.06
N ARG A 47 -17.00 -9.73 -0.41
CA ARG A 47 -17.72 -10.89 -0.95
C ARG A 47 -17.37 -12.16 -0.18
N GLU A 48 -18.36 -13.01 0.00
CA GLU A 48 -18.25 -14.31 0.64
C GLU A 48 -18.65 -15.39 -0.36
N TYR A 49 -17.78 -16.38 -0.55
CA TYR A 49 -18.03 -17.55 -1.40
C TYR A 49 -18.18 -18.77 -0.51
N LEU A 50 -19.39 -19.35 -0.44
CA LEU A 50 -19.63 -20.58 0.30
C LEU A 50 -19.04 -21.77 -0.46
N LEU A 51 -18.09 -22.42 0.19
CA LEU A 51 -17.46 -23.66 -0.24
C LEU A 51 -18.13 -24.86 0.43
N TYR A 52 -18.35 -25.92 -0.34
CA TYR A 52 -18.80 -27.22 0.14
C TYR A 52 -17.77 -28.32 -0.15
N HIS A 53 -17.57 -29.23 0.80
CA HIS A 53 -16.92 -30.51 0.58
C HIS A 53 -17.61 -31.60 1.43
N ARG A 54 -18.03 -32.69 0.77
CA ARG A 54 -18.92 -33.73 1.32
C ARG A 54 -18.56 -34.25 2.72
N ASN A 55 -17.26 -34.36 3.03
CA ASN A 55 -16.77 -34.93 4.28
C ASN A 55 -16.30 -33.89 5.30
N GLU A 56 -16.08 -32.63 4.88
CA GLU A 56 -15.57 -31.55 5.75
C GLU A 56 -16.63 -30.49 6.04
N GLY A 57 -17.82 -30.60 5.44
CA GLY A 57 -18.90 -29.64 5.58
C GLY A 57 -18.68 -28.40 4.72
N PHE A 58 -18.62 -27.24 5.38
CA PHE A 58 -18.64 -25.94 4.74
C PHE A 58 -17.50 -25.03 5.20
N ALA A 59 -17.04 -24.18 4.29
CA ALA A 59 -16.07 -23.12 4.55
C ALA A 59 -16.41 -21.88 3.71
N PHE A 60 -15.78 -20.76 4.01
CA PHE A 60 -15.90 -19.53 3.23
C PHE A 60 -14.55 -19.11 2.69
N ILE A 61 -14.55 -18.55 1.48
CA ILE A 61 -13.52 -17.61 1.03
C ILE A 61 -14.11 -16.21 1.14
N VAL A 62 -13.33 -15.27 1.64
CA VAL A 62 -13.69 -13.84 1.73
C VAL A 62 -12.77 -13.02 0.82
N ASP A 63 -13.38 -12.17 -0.01
CA ASP A 63 -12.74 -11.11 -0.83
C ASP A 63 -13.06 -9.75 -0.21
N ALA A 64 -12.13 -9.21 0.56
CA ALA A 64 -12.23 -7.91 1.23
C ALA A 64 -11.08 -6.99 0.79
N ASP A 65 -11.19 -5.69 1.09
CA ASP A 65 -10.20 -4.71 0.63
C ASP A 65 -8.84 -4.83 1.35
N ASP A 66 -8.75 -5.58 2.46
CA ASP A 66 -7.46 -6.00 3.07
C ASP A 66 -6.90 -7.33 2.51
N GLY A 67 -7.56 -7.90 1.50
CA GLY A 67 -7.14 -9.06 0.73
C GLY A 67 -8.08 -10.26 0.83
N TRP A 68 -7.55 -11.43 0.45
CA TRP A 68 -8.29 -12.69 0.51
C TRP A 68 -8.05 -13.39 1.85
N SER A 69 -9.08 -14.08 2.35
CA SER A 69 -8.95 -15.00 3.48
C SER A 69 -9.90 -16.20 3.35
N TRP A 70 -9.75 -17.18 4.22
CA TRP A 70 -10.75 -18.22 4.43
C TRP A 70 -11.23 -18.23 5.88
N THR A 71 -12.43 -18.73 6.11
CA THR A 71 -12.97 -18.95 7.46
C THR A 71 -13.89 -20.17 7.52
N MET A 72 -13.99 -20.81 8.69
CA MET A 72 -14.94 -21.87 9.03
C MET A 72 -15.61 -21.52 10.38
N PRO A 73 -16.88 -21.92 10.63
CA PRO A 73 -17.49 -21.79 11.94
C PRO A 73 -16.69 -22.52 13.03
N LEU A 74 -16.48 -21.88 14.18
CA LEU A 74 -15.73 -22.47 15.30
C LEU A 74 -16.60 -23.43 16.12
N THR A 75 -16.02 -24.54 16.56
CA THR A 75 -16.60 -25.36 17.63
C THR A 75 -16.25 -24.77 18.99
N GLY A 76 -17.10 -23.87 19.49
CA GLY A 76 -16.97 -23.22 20.80
C GLY A 76 -16.67 -21.72 20.72
N VAL A 77 -16.42 -21.10 21.87
CA VAL A 77 -16.29 -19.64 22.03
C VAL A 77 -14.87 -19.28 22.50
N PRO A 78 -14.18 -18.32 21.86
CA PRO A 78 -12.88 -17.81 22.32
C PRO A 78 -12.92 -17.23 23.75
N GLU A 79 -11.84 -17.47 24.51
CA GLU A 79 -11.63 -16.91 25.85
C GLU A 79 -11.32 -15.41 25.77
N ARG A 80 -11.65 -14.63 26.80
CA ARG A 80 -11.26 -13.20 26.87
C ARG A 80 -9.78 -13.07 27.23
N ALA A 81 -9.02 -12.31 26.44
CA ALA A 81 -7.59 -12.06 26.63
C ALA A 81 -7.28 -10.56 26.66
N GLY A 82 -7.53 -9.91 27.79
CA GLY A 82 -7.37 -8.45 27.95
C GLY A 82 -8.37 -7.67 27.10
N SER A 83 -7.85 -6.95 26.10
CA SER A 83 -8.63 -6.25 25.05
C SER A 83 -8.91 -7.11 23.81
N GLY A 84 -8.31 -8.29 23.72
CA GLY A 84 -8.51 -9.26 22.64
C GLY A 84 -9.18 -10.55 23.13
N VAL A 85 -9.04 -11.60 22.33
CA VAL A 85 -9.52 -12.96 22.65
C VAL A 85 -8.42 -14.01 22.46
N LYS A 86 -8.61 -15.21 22.99
CA LYS A 86 -7.71 -16.35 22.86
C LYS A 86 -8.48 -17.58 22.41
N HIS A 87 -7.95 -18.27 21.39
CA HIS A 87 -8.53 -19.50 20.86
C HIS A 87 -7.40 -20.45 20.46
N GLU A 88 -7.50 -21.73 20.81
CA GLU A 88 -6.47 -22.75 20.57
C GLU A 88 -5.05 -22.35 21.01
N GLY A 89 -4.94 -21.60 22.11
CA GLY A 89 -3.66 -21.08 22.63
C GLY A 89 -3.14 -19.82 21.92
N VAL A 90 -3.64 -19.47 20.74
CA VAL A 90 -3.32 -18.24 20.02
C VAL A 90 -4.06 -17.06 20.63
N VAL A 91 -3.36 -15.94 20.87
CA VAL A 91 -3.96 -14.65 21.27
C VAL A 91 -4.20 -13.82 20.02
N TYR A 92 -5.42 -13.32 19.89
CA TYR A 92 -5.90 -12.48 18.79
C TYR A 92 -6.19 -11.07 19.31
N ARG A 93 -5.58 -10.06 18.69
CA ARG A 93 -5.91 -8.65 18.95
C ARG A 93 -7.13 -8.27 18.13
N LYS A 94 -8.03 -7.49 18.71
CA LYS A 94 -9.13 -6.85 17.99
C LYS A 94 -8.59 -5.87 16.94
N LEU A 95 -9.25 -5.80 15.79
CA LEU A 95 -9.01 -4.82 14.75
C LEU A 95 -10.05 -3.69 14.83
N TYR A 96 -11.32 -4.02 14.57
CA TYR A 96 -12.44 -3.07 14.47
C TYR A 96 -13.78 -3.78 14.80
N ASP A 97 -14.80 -2.99 15.16
CA ASP A 97 -16.21 -3.39 15.10
C ASP A 97 -16.86 -2.73 13.87
N TYR A 98 -17.90 -3.35 13.30
CA TYR A 98 -18.65 -2.79 12.19
C TYR A 98 -20.07 -3.36 12.11
N THR A 99 -21.00 -2.61 11.53
CA THR A 99 -22.31 -3.16 11.16
C THR A 99 -22.27 -3.59 9.70
N GLY A 100 -22.42 -4.89 9.46
CA GLY A 100 -22.54 -5.45 8.11
C GLY A 100 -23.98 -5.46 7.62
N MET A 101 -24.16 -5.43 6.29
CA MET A 101 -25.45 -5.64 5.64
C MET A 101 -25.31 -6.50 4.38
N VAL A 102 -26.21 -7.48 4.20
CA VAL A 102 -26.28 -8.27 2.96
C VAL A 102 -26.90 -7.44 1.84
N THR A 103 -26.16 -7.22 0.75
CA THR A 103 -26.64 -6.43 -0.40
C THR A 103 -27.09 -7.30 -1.57
N TYR A 104 -26.51 -8.49 -1.75
CA TYR A 104 -26.80 -9.40 -2.85
C TYR A 104 -26.44 -10.85 -2.48
N VAL A 105 -27.18 -11.84 -2.99
CA VAL A 105 -27.00 -13.27 -2.69
C VAL A 105 -27.30 -14.09 -3.96
N LEU A 106 -26.51 -15.13 -4.23
CA LEU A 106 -26.71 -16.11 -5.29
C LEU A 106 -26.35 -17.52 -4.80
N GLY A 107 -27.00 -18.54 -5.37
CA GLY A 107 -26.68 -19.95 -5.09
C GLY A 107 -27.28 -20.50 -3.80
N GLU A 108 -26.63 -21.51 -3.23
CA GLU A 108 -27.08 -22.27 -2.07
C GLU A 108 -26.37 -21.80 -0.79
N PHE A 109 -27.10 -21.80 0.33
CA PHE A 109 -26.56 -21.61 1.68
C PHE A 109 -27.22 -22.61 2.63
N TYR A 110 -26.49 -23.08 3.65
CA TYR A 110 -27.04 -24.01 4.65
C TYR A 110 -27.95 -23.34 5.70
N TRP A 111 -28.17 -22.04 5.58
CA TRP A 111 -29.16 -21.25 6.32
C TRP A 111 -29.76 -20.16 5.41
N GLN A 112 -30.86 -19.54 5.83
CA GLN A 112 -31.50 -18.48 5.05
C GLN A 112 -30.74 -17.15 5.21
N VAL A 113 -30.00 -16.76 4.16
CA VAL A 113 -29.43 -15.41 4.02
C VAL A 113 -30.46 -14.50 3.35
N THR A 114 -30.74 -13.33 3.94
CA THR A 114 -31.78 -12.40 3.44
C THR A 114 -31.18 -11.05 3.05
N GLN A 115 -31.62 -10.45 1.95
CA GLN A 115 -31.18 -9.11 1.56
C GLN A 115 -31.59 -8.07 2.61
N ASN A 116 -30.71 -7.08 2.87
CA ASN A 116 -30.82 -6.09 3.95
C ASN A 116 -30.77 -6.66 5.38
N GLN A 117 -30.51 -7.96 5.55
CA GLN A 117 -30.16 -8.54 6.85
C GLN A 117 -28.88 -7.86 7.36
N ARG A 118 -28.92 -7.38 8.60
CA ARG A 118 -27.79 -6.73 9.27
C ARG A 118 -27.10 -7.66 10.25
N THR A 119 -25.79 -7.50 10.38
CA THR A 119 -24.95 -8.22 11.33
C THR A 119 -24.10 -7.22 12.12
N ALA A 120 -23.84 -7.48 13.40
CA ALA A 120 -22.91 -6.70 14.21
C ALA A 120 -21.62 -7.51 14.40
N ASN A 121 -20.52 -7.04 13.83
CA ASN A 121 -19.30 -7.81 13.64
C ASN A 121 -18.15 -7.26 14.49
N THR A 122 -17.25 -8.13 14.95
CA THR A 122 -15.93 -7.75 15.46
C THR A 122 -14.88 -8.65 14.84
N ASP A 123 -13.88 -8.04 14.18
CA ASP A 123 -12.76 -8.78 13.60
C ASP A 123 -11.50 -8.72 14.45
N TYR A 124 -10.74 -9.81 14.43
CA TYR A 124 -9.51 -10.00 15.18
C TYR A 124 -8.43 -10.65 14.31
N GLN A 125 -7.16 -10.28 14.54
CA GLN A 125 -6.00 -10.93 13.92
C GLN A 125 -5.10 -11.54 15.00
N GLY A 126 -4.54 -12.72 14.70
CA GLY A 126 -3.56 -13.38 15.56
C GLY A 126 -2.31 -12.54 15.82
N THR A 127 -1.52 -12.94 16.80
CA THR A 127 -0.31 -12.23 17.22
C THR A 127 0.95 -13.10 17.09
N GLY A 128 2.12 -12.45 16.97
CA GLY A 128 3.40 -13.14 16.79
C GLY A 128 3.43 -14.00 15.51
N SER A 129 3.84 -15.27 15.66
CA SER A 129 3.87 -16.25 14.56
C SER A 129 2.49 -16.59 13.98
N ALA A 130 1.40 -16.25 14.66
CA ALA A 130 0.03 -16.50 14.21
C ALA A 130 -0.61 -15.30 13.48
N ALA A 131 0.18 -14.31 13.04
CA ALA A 131 -0.33 -13.08 12.42
C ALA A 131 -1.19 -13.30 11.14
N ALA A 132 -1.06 -14.44 10.47
CA ALA A 132 -1.91 -14.80 9.34
C ALA A 132 -3.34 -15.24 9.76
N LYS A 133 -3.54 -15.68 11.00
CA LYS A 133 -4.84 -16.15 11.50
C LYS A 133 -5.81 -14.99 11.71
N ARG A 134 -7.07 -15.21 11.35
CA ARG A 134 -8.22 -14.30 11.53
C ARG A 134 -9.27 -14.98 12.41
N LEU A 135 -9.97 -14.20 13.22
CA LEU A 135 -11.25 -14.57 13.81
C LEU A 135 -12.27 -13.46 13.54
N ASN A 136 -13.50 -13.85 13.28
CA ASN A 136 -14.66 -12.97 13.21
C ASN A 136 -15.70 -13.40 14.27
N ARG A 137 -16.34 -12.41 14.89
CA ARG A 137 -17.54 -12.58 15.73
C ARG A 137 -18.72 -11.92 15.03
N GLU A 138 -19.57 -12.70 14.38
CA GLU A 138 -20.82 -12.24 13.80
C GLU A 138 -21.94 -12.34 14.86
N GLN A 139 -22.73 -11.27 15.04
CA GLN A 139 -23.94 -11.28 15.85
C GLN A 139 -25.15 -10.89 15.00
N THR A 140 -26.25 -11.63 15.13
CA THR A 140 -27.54 -11.36 14.50
C THR A 140 -28.65 -11.28 15.53
N GLY A 141 -29.80 -10.72 15.12
CA GLY A 141 -30.98 -10.60 15.97
C GLY A 141 -30.81 -9.69 17.19
N SER A 142 -31.77 -9.74 18.11
CA SER A 142 -31.76 -9.00 19.36
C SER A 142 -32.64 -9.67 20.42
N GLY A 143 -32.38 -9.38 21.70
CA GLY A 143 -33.12 -9.98 22.81
C GLY A 143 -33.04 -11.51 22.79
N GLU A 144 -34.20 -12.17 22.90
CA GLU A 144 -34.32 -13.64 22.89
C GLU A 144 -33.97 -14.28 21.55
N GLN A 145 -33.90 -13.48 20.46
CA GLN A 145 -33.53 -13.95 19.11
C GLN A 145 -32.07 -13.60 18.76
N GLN A 146 -31.25 -13.22 19.74
CA GLN A 146 -29.85 -12.89 19.50
C GLN A 146 -28.99 -14.15 19.33
N GLU A 147 -28.39 -14.34 18.15
CA GLU A 147 -27.38 -15.37 17.89
C GLU A 147 -25.98 -14.73 17.78
N VAL A 148 -24.95 -15.47 18.22
CA VAL A 148 -23.55 -15.06 18.10
C VAL A 148 -22.75 -16.23 17.53
N VAL A 149 -22.29 -16.08 16.29
CA VAL A 149 -21.46 -17.06 15.60
C VAL A 149 -20.01 -16.59 15.64
N TRP A 150 -19.09 -17.48 15.97
CA TRP A 150 -17.67 -17.26 15.76
C TRP A 150 -17.20 -18.04 14.56
N SER A 151 -16.39 -17.41 13.72
CA SER A 151 -15.69 -18.08 12.62
C SER A 151 -14.20 -17.78 12.68
N GLY A 152 -13.37 -18.69 12.17
CA GLY A 152 -11.92 -18.54 12.14
C GLY A 152 -11.26 -19.23 10.96
N GLY A 153 -10.11 -18.71 10.58
CA GLY A 153 -9.29 -19.20 9.48
C GLY A 153 -8.07 -18.33 9.29
N GLU A 154 -7.55 -18.22 8.06
CA GLU A 154 -6.29 -17.55 7.77
C GLU A 154 -6.33 -16.75 6.46
N ALA A 155 -5.43 -15.78 6.30
CA ALA A 155 -5.25 -15.05 5.05
C ALA A 155 -4.83 -15.99 3.89
N LEU A 156 -5.29 -15.67 2.67
CA LEU A 156 -4.93 -16.34 1.43
C LEU A 156 -4.24 -15.34 0.49
N SER A 157 -3.37 -15.84 -0.39
CA SER A 157 -2.94 -15.03 -1.54
C SER A 157 -3.95 -15.15 -2.69
N SER A 158 -4.13 -14.08 -3.45
CA SER A 158 -4.95 -14.09 -4.67
C SER A 158 -4.45 -15.12 -5.68
N ASP A 159 -3.13 -15.31 -5.82
CA ASP A 159 -2.56 -16.38 -6.65
C ASP A 159 -2.95 -17.80 -6.16
N THR A 160 -3.16 -18.01 -4.85
CA THR A 160 -3.69 -19.29 -4.32
C THR A 160 -5.12 -19.52 -4.80
N VAL A 161 -5.97 -18.49 -4.71
CA VAL A 161 -7.37 -18.55 -5.17
C VAL A 161 -7.43 -18.77 -6.68
N MET A 162 -6.69 -17.98 -7.47
CA MET A 162 -6.62 -18.13 -8.92
C MET A 162 -6.12 -19.51 -9.35
N THR A 163 -5.07 -20.03 -8.71
CA THR A 163 -4.52 -21.36 -9.01
C THR A 163 -5.51 -22.47 -8.66
N ALA A 164 -6.17 -22.38 -7.50
CA ALA A 164 -7.11 -23.39 -7.03
C ALA A 164 -8.30 -23.55 -7.98
N PHE A 165 -8.94 -22.45 -8.39
CA PHE A 165 -10.12 -22.47 -9.28
C PHE A 165 -9.77 -22.38 -10.77
N ARG A 166 -8.47 -22.37 -11.12
CA ARG A 166 -7.95 -22.30 -12.50
C ARG A 166 -8.43 -21.06 -13.26
N LEU A 167 -8.48 -19.92 -12.56
CA LEU A 167 -8.93 -18.64 -13.10
C LEU A 167 -7.94 -18.10 -14.13
N ALA A 168 -8.44 -17.36 -15.11
CA ALA A 168 -7.64 -16.91 -16.24
C ALA A 168 -6.68 -15.75 -15.82
N PRO A 169 -5.47 -15.63 -16.40
CA PRO A 169 -4.46 -14.67 -15.92
C PRO A 169 -4.84 -13.19 -16.03
N ASP A 170 -5.77 -12.85 -16.93
CA ASP A 170 -6.37 -11.53 -17.10
C ASP A 170 -7.27 -11.14 -15.92
N GLN A 171 -7.89 -12.12 -15.24
CA GLN A 171 -8.65 -11.88 -14.00
C GLN A 171 -7.78 -11.42 -12.82
N ARG A 172 -6.44 -11.49 -12.92
CA ARG A 172 -5.52 -11.13 -11.82
C ARG A 172 -5.75 -9.72 -11.29
N ALA A 173 -6.00 -8.74 -12.16
CA ALA A 173 -6.23 -7.36 -11.73
C ALA A 173 -7.51 -7.19 -10.90
N ALA A 174 -8.55 -7.99 -11.16
CA ALA A 174 -9.78 -8.00 -10.36
C ALA A 174 -9.64 -8.82 -9.05
N MET A 175 -8.72 -9.78 -9.02
CA MET A 175 -8.35 -10.56 -7.83
C MET A 175 -7.36 -9.83 -6.91
N GLN A 176 -6.59 -8.88 -7.43
CA GLN A 176 -5.66 -8.06 -6.66
C GLN A 176 -6.35 -6.77 -6.20
N ARG A 177 -7.20 -6.90 -5.17
CA ARG A 177 -7.50 -5.77 -4.29
C ARG A 177 -6.19 -5.28 -3.67
N ASP A 178 -6.09 -3.96 -3.51
CA ASP A 178 -4.91 -3.31 -2.96
C ASP A 178 -4.80 -3.59 -1.45
N ALA A 179 -4.25 -4.77 -1.13
CA ALA A 179 -3.72 -5.15 0.19
C ALA A 179 -2.48 -4.30 0.52
N THR A 180 -2.64 -2.98 0.46
CA THR A 180 -1.75 -2.01 1.09
C THR A 180 -1.64 -2.41 2.56
N PRO A 181 -0.43 -2.63 3.08
CA PRO A 181 -0.30 -3.18 4.42
C PRO A 181 -0.82 -2.18 5.44
N THR A 182 -1.97 -2.50 6.06
CA THR A 182 -2.57 -1.79 7.19
C THR A 182 -1.77 -2.00 8.50
N SER A 183 -0.44 -2.00 8.36
CA SER A 183 0.58 -2.05 9.40
C SER A 183 1.34 -0.72 9.51
N LEU A 184 0.69 0.39 9.16
CA LEU A 184 0.96 1.72 9.69
C LEU A 184 -0.37 2.28 10.21
N GLY A 185 -0.38 2.73 11.46
CA GLY A 185 -1.60 3.20 12.14
C GLY A 185 -2.18 4.47 11.51
N GLY A 186 -3.34 4.91 12.01
CA GLY A 186 -4.19 5.99 11.47
C GLY A 186 -3.52 7.36 11.25
N GLY A 187 -2.63 7.44 10.27
CA GLY A 187 -2.05 8.65 9.72
C GLY A 187 -2.88 9.11 8.53
N SER A 188 -3.77 10.07 8.78
CA SER A 188 -4.72 10.67 7.83
C SER A 188 -4.14 10.90 6.42
N LEU A 189 -5.02 10.90 5.42
CA LEU A 189 -4.75 11.33 4.03
C LEU A 189 -3.91 12.63 3.96
N LEU A 190 -4.10 13.52 4.93
CA LEU A 190 -3.29 14.73 5.15
C LEU A 190 -1.78 14.48 5.15
N ALA A 191 -1.29 13.38 5.73
CA ALA A 191 0.15 13.06 5.76
C ALA A 191 0.71 12.80 4.35
N LYS A 192 -0.06 12.16 3.47
CA LYS A 192 0.29 11.98 2.04
C LYS A 192 0.28 13.34 1.32
N ILE A 193 -0.72 14.19 1.60
CA ILE A 193 -0.82 15.55 1.03
C ILE A 193 0.36 16.42 1.46
N PHE A 194 0.74 16.43 2.75
CA PHE A 194 1.89 17.17 3.26
C PHE A 194 3.21 16.64 2.70
N PHE A 195 3.39 15.33 2.55
CA PHE A 195 4.60 14.77 1.95
C PHE A 195 4.75 15.19 0.48
N TRP A 196 3.71 15.00 -0.35
CA TRP A 196 3.76 15.40 -1.76
C TRP A 196 3.84 16.93 -1.93
N GLY A 197 3.16 17.71 -1.10
CA GLY A 197 3.29 19.17 -1.06
C GLY A 197 4.70 19.63 -0.72
N PHE A 198 5.34 19.01 0.27
CA PHE A 198 6.73 19.28 0.63
C PHE A 198 7.70 18.91 -0.51
N VAL A 199 7.53 17.74 -1.14
CA VAL A 199 8.32 17.33 -2.30
C VAL A 199 8.18 18.34 -3.45
N ILE A 200 6.97 18.81 -3.76
CA ILE A 200 6.72 19.83 -4.78
C ILE A 200 7.42 21.16 -4.42
N VAL A 201 7.34 21.61 -3.15
CA VAL A 201 8.03 22.84 -2.70
C VAL A 201 9.55 22.71 -2.79
N VAL A 202 10.14 21.58 -2.41
CA VAL A 202 11.58 21.31 -2.54
C VAL A 202 12.01 21.29 -4.01
N VAL A 203 11.25 20.63 -4.89
CA VAL A 203 11.51 20.61 -6.33
C VAL A 203 11.42 22.02 -6.93
N LEU A 204 10.45 22.84 -6.53
CA LEU A 204 10.33 24.24 -6.96
C LEU A 204 11.46 25.13 -6.44
N MET A 205 12.00 24.87 -5.24
CA MET A 205 13.22 25.53 -4.75
C MET A 205 14.45 25.14 -5.59
N LEU A 206 14.62 23.85 -5.91
CA LEU A 206 15.73 23.37 -6.75
C LEU A 206 15.67 24.00 -8.16
N PHE A 207 14.48 24.11 -8.77
CA PHE A 207 14.32 24.83 -10.04
C PHE A 207 14.62 26.33 -9.92
N ARG A 208 14.33 26.98 -8.78
CA ARG A 208 14.71 28.38 -8.52
C ARG A 208 16.21 28.60 -8.32
N CYS A 209 16.96 27.58 -7.89
CA CYS A 209 18.43 27.61 -7.87
C CYS A 209 19.07 27.21 -9.21
N GLY A 210 18.30 26.70 -10.18
CA GLY A 210 18.79 26.27 -11.49
C GLY A 210 19.00 27.41 -12.51
N SER A 211 18.33 28.56 -12.35
CA SER A 211 18.35 29.66 -13.33
C SER A 211 19.48 30.69 -13.08
N GLY A 212 20.70 30.22 -12.82
CA GLY A 212 21.80 31.05 -12.32
C GLY A 212 23.18 30.70 -12.89
N GLY A 213 23.33 30.61 -14.23
CA GLY A 213 24.64 30.34 -14.82
C GLY A 213 24.75 30.60 -16.33
N GLY A 214 25.81 31.32 -16.73
CA GLY A 214 26.26 31.47 -18.13
C GLY A 214 26.52 32.92 -18.53
N GLY A 215 27.80 33.32 -18.69
CA GLY A 215 28.11 34.70 -19.14
C GLY A 215 29.53 35.25 -18.95
N SER A 216 30.59 34.44 -18.97
CA SER A 216 31.99 34.92 -18.83
C SER A 216 32.52 35.59 -20.12
N GLY A 217 31.90 36.69 -20.55
CA GLY A 217 32.28 37.49 -21.72
C GLY A 217 32.86 38.86 -21.35
N ARG A 218 33.98 39.25 -21.97
CA ARG A 218 34.72 40.50 -21.66
C ARG A 218 34.05 41.73 -22.29
N ASN A 219 32.92 42.17 -21.72
CA ASN A 219 32.19 43.35 -22.21
C ASN A 219 32.15 44.49 -21.18
N CYS A 220 32.57 45.69 -21.58
CA CYS A 220 32.64 46.88 -20.72
C CYS A 220 31.32 47.66 -20.62
N ASP A 221 30.23 47.17 -21.22
CA ASP A 221 28.93 47.83 -21.22
C ASP A 221 28.34 48.00 -19.80
N ASP A 222 28.63 47.11 -18.86
CA ASP A 222 28.17 47.24 -17.46
C ASP A 222 28.84 48.42 -16.74
N ALA A 223 30.17 48.55 -16.88
CA ALA A 223 30.92 49.72 -16.41
C ALA A 223 30.47 51.02 -17.11
N ARG A 224 30.12 50.93 -18.40
CA ARG A 224 29.57 52.05 -19.18
C ARG A 224 28.19 52.50 -18.67
N ALA A 225 27.33 51.55 -18.32
CA ALA A 225 25.99 51.81 -17.80
C ALA A 225 26.03 52.40 -16.39
N THR A 226 26.93 51.88 -15.54
CA THR A 226 27.05 52.31 -14.13
C THR A 226 27.76 53.65 -13.97
N PHE A 227 28.87 53.87 -14.66
CA PHE A 227 29.74 55.05 -14.46
C PHE A 227 29.72 56.06 -15.62
N GLY A 228 29.10 55.72 -16.75
CA GLY A 228 29.04 56.57 -17.94
C GLY A 228 30.29 56.48 -18.82
N ALA A 229 30.14 56.81 -20.10
CA ALA A 229 31.17 56.61 -21.13
C ALA A 229 32.43 57.51 -21.00
N ALA A 230 32.40 58.51 -20.12
CA ALA A 230 33.50 59.43 -19.83
C ALA A 230 34.28 59.11 -18.54
N SER A 231 33.89 58.05 -17.81
CA SER A 231 34.51 57.64 -16.54
C SER A 231 35.90 57.03 -16.70
N SER A 232 36.75 57.19 -15.69
CA SER A 232 38.06 56.52 -15.59
C SER A 232 37.93 55.01 -15.59
N GLU A 233 36.85 54.49 -15.01
CA GLU A 233 36.58 53.07 -14.79
C GLU A 233 36.27 52.39 -16.13
N TYR A 234 35.43 53.01 -16.96
CA TYR A 234 35.15 52.54 -18.31
C TYR A 234 36.38 52.62 -19.23
N GLN A 235 37.18 53.70 -19.16
CA GLN A 235 38.41 53.82 -19.94
C GLN A 235 39.46 52.77 -19.53
N ASN A 236 39.58 52.45 -18.23
CA ASN A 236 40.45 51.39 -17.73
C ASN A 236 39.97 49.99 -18.15
N CYS A 237 38.65 49.76 -18.22
CA CYS A 237 38.09 48.54 -18.80
C CYS A 237 38.45 48.40 -20.29
N LEU A 238 38.30 49.46 -21.08
CA LEU A 238 38.68 49.45 -22.50
C LEU A 238 40.18 49.23 -22.73
N ASN A 239 41.04 49.80 -21.89
CA ASN A 239 42.49 49.64 -22.00
C ASN A 239 42.97 48.24 -21.58
N SER A 240 42.40 47.66 -20.51
CA SER A 240 42.72 46.28 -20.10
C SER A 240 42.24 45.23 -21.11
N ASN A 241 41.16 45.50 -21.85
CA ASN A 241 40.68 44.62 -22.91
C ASN A 241 41.53 44.69 -24.22
N ARG A 242 42.50 45.62 -24.32
CA ARG A 242 43.38 45.80 -25.50
C ARG A 242 44.71 45.07 -25.43
N SER A 243 45.16 44.61 -24.26
CA SER A 243 46.46 43.95 -24.07
C SER A 243 46.40 42.41 -24.05
N GLY A 244 45.23 41.82 -24.32
CA GLY A 244 44.92 40.40 -24.08
C GLY A 244 44.95 39.46 -25.29
N GLY A 245 46.08 39.34 -26.02
CA GLY A 245 46.28 38.26 -27.00
C GLY A 245 47.58 38.35 -27.80
N GLY A 246 48.30 37.26 -28.07
CA GLY A 246 48.12 35.87 -27.59
C GLY A 246 49.03 34.85 -28.29
N TYR A 247 49.02 33.61 -27.79
CA TYR A 247 49.59 32.38 -28.39
C TYR A 247 51.14 32.27 -28.48
N GLY A 248 51.66 31.04 -28.32
CA GLY A 248 53.07 30.71 -28.60
C GLY A 248 53.61 29.51 -27.79
N THR A 249 53.80 28.35 -28.43
CA THR A 249 54.36 27.14 -27.79
C THR A 249 55.72 26.74 -28.39
N SER A 250 56.80 26.95 -27.63
CA SER A 250 58.17 26.46 -27.85
C SER A 250 59.02 26.75 -26.60
N GLY A 251 60.15 26.11 -26.31
CA GLY A 251 60.85 25.04 -27.02
C GLY A 251 62.37 25.13 -26.81
N GLY A 252 62.89 24.41 -25.81
CA GLY A 252 64.32 24.34 -25.42
C GLY A 252 64.83 25.50 -24.55
N ALA A 253 66.05 25.51 -24.01
CA ALA A 253 67.00 24.47 -23.56
C ALA A 253 68.41 25.07 -23.34
N PHE A 254 68.81 25.33 -22.09
CA PHE A 254 70.17 25.56 -21.53
C PHE A 254 70.00 25.49 -19.98
N GLY A 255 70.88 25.01 -19.10
CA GLY A 255 72.33 24.73 -19.15
C GLY A 255 73.12 25.86 -18.48
N GLY A 256 73.77 25.74 -17.30
CA GLY A 256 73.91 24.65 -16.30
C GLY A 256 74.78 25.11 -15.10
N TYR A 257 75.19 24.20 -14.19
CA TYR A 257 76.17 24.39 -13.07
C TYR A 257 75.78 25.44 -11.96
N SER A 258 76.37 25.62 -10.76
CA SER A 258 77.31 24.94 -9.81
C SER A 258 77.23 25.68 -8.43
N THR A 259 77.72 25.31 -7.23
CA THR A 259 78.46 24.16 -6.61
C THR A 259 78.25 24.17 -5.08
N GLY A 260 78.45 23.04 -4.36
CA GLY A 260 78.54 22.94 -2.87
C GLY A 260 77.19 22.81 -2.14
N GLY A 261 77.05 22.20 -0.96
CA GLY A 261 78.00 21.65 0.05
C GLY A 261 77.58 22.13 1.46
N GLY A 262 77.73 21.40 2.59
CA GLY A 262 78.18 20.03 2.85
C GLY A 262 78.62 19.86 4.32
N GLY A 263 77.95 19.01 5.11
CA GLY A 263 78.20 18.84 6.57
C GLY A 263 77.50 19.90 7.45
N HIS A 264 77.25 19.70 8.76
CA HIS A 264 77.78 18.70 9.70
C HIS A 264 76.84 18.46 10.90
N LYS A 265 76.97 17.27 11.52
CA LYS A 265 76.69 16.91 12.92
C LYS A 265 75.26 17.13 13.42
#